data_AF-A0A811KHV4-F1
#
_entry.id   AF-A0A811KHV4-F1
#
_cell.length_a   1.000
_cell.length_b   1.000
_cell.length_c   1.000
_cell.angle_alpha   90.00
_cell.angle_beta   90.00
_cell.angle_gamma   90.00
#
_symmetry.space_group_name_H-M   'P 1'
#
loop_
_entity.id
_entity.type
_entity.pdbx_description
1 polymer ?
#
loop_
_entity_poly.entity_id
_entity_poly.type
_entity_poly.pdbx_seq_one_letter_code
_entity_poly.pdbx_strand_id
1 'polypeptide(L)'
;MSSTKRGVLQTLTNFFFTRKRKHLEYEKDSPVIKCIKTHSKSNDKTNYLQALPREILWTVFENLDLKSLIRTTMTSERLKLEVAGFLASFKQIPYLAKHLGVLNYHEKCCFMSKLFDIFLTRFASDRVNLTVKWFTLAYEYRTRIPLSIAFTTLMHNYAFLHCEKIFDALYSLWFETDVSCYIMLRSKGRFSPRLEKNIFQNFTSVFYNRRTARLERAVVVSMFLRKISDPRKRFYLAQLLFGPRNLSDGRTSLIDFEMLEDGDGEGLQAFNELDGFPEFFQMLVELRGRGANSKHRWSRSEIFLILEDVTTQPLWSMLNFARLLLMCPYLAINTTVIRCRNSLYEDAAFVLYHLLLLCESHNTSLNLLLPIMKDLDRALATWLRDATIECATNDSTASKKKCLQAMEMIEEAFDRVFRPISRRNS
;
A
#
# COMPACT_ATOMS: atom_id res chain seq x y z
N MET A 1 -5.89 28.52 26.23
CA MET A 1 -5.79 27.05 26.04
C MET A 1 -7.14 26.38 26.30
N SER A 2 -8.06 26.24 25.31
CA SER A 2 -9.31 25.43 25.49
C SER A 2 -10.22 25.21 24.26
N SER A 3 -9.78 25.36 23.00
CA SER A 3 -10.71 25.34 21.84
C SER A 3 -10.73 24.07 20.97
N THR A 4 -9.85 23.08 21.15
CA THR A 4 -9.74 21.93 20.22
C THR A 4 -10.59 20.71 20.57
N LYS A 5 -11.27 20.66 21.73
CA LYS A 5 -12.05 19.48 22.16
C LYS A 5 -13.51 19.43 21.65
N ARG A 6 -14.06 20.54 21.11
CA ARG A 6 -15.48 20.63 20.72
C ARG A 6 -15.80 20.05 19.34
N GLY A 7 -14.85 20.02 18.40
CA GLY A 7 -15.14 19.64 16.99
C GLY A 7 -15.32 18.14 16.73
N VAL A 8 -14.62 17.27 17.46
CA VAL A 8 -14.40 15.86 17.05
C VAL A 8 -15.68 15.01 17.03
N LEU A 9 -16.52 15.13 18.05
CA LEU A 9 -17.78 14.36 18.16
C LEU A 9 -18.97 15.04 17.47
N GLN A 10 -18.93 16.36 17.29
CA GLN A 10 -19.95 17.08 16.51
C GLN A 10 -19.88 16.68 15.03
N THR A 11 -18.69 16.34 14.52
CA THR A 11 -18.49 15.77 13.18
C THR A 11 -19.05 14.35 13.04
N LEU A 12 -18.98 13.49 14.07
CA LEU A 12 -19.58 12.14 14.06
C LEU A 12 -21.10 12.21 13.89
N THR A 13 -21.73 13.10 14.65
CA THR A 13 -23.17 13.33 14.52
C THR A 13 -23.49 13.94 13.18
N ASN A 14 -22.81 15.02 12.78
CA ASN A 14 -23.06 15.61 11.47
C ASN A 14 -22.91 14.55 10.38
N PHE A 15 -21.94 13.66 10.44
CA PHE A 15 -21.77 12.57 9.47
C PHE A 15 -22.96 11.59 9.38
N PHE A 16 -23.48 11.09 10.51
CA PHE A 16 -24.67 10.20 10.48
C PHE A 16 -25.96 10.93 10.08
N PHE A 17 -25.98 12.27 10.09
CA PHE A 17 -27.20 13.06 9.97
C PHE A 17 -27.20 14.13 8.86
N THR A 18 -26.08 14.42 8.19
CA THR A 18 -25.99 15.29 7.01
C THR A 18 -26.00 14.47 5.73
N ARG A 19 -27.07 13.69 5.52
CA ARG A 19 -27.47 13.25 4.18
C ARG A 19 -28.59 14.17 3.70
N LYS A 20 -28.28 15.45 3.43
CA LYS A 20 -29.11 16.23 2.50
C LYS A 20 -28.83 15.66 1.11
N ARG A 21 -29.62 14.67 0.71
CA ARG A 21 -29.71 14.17 -0.66
C ARG A 21 -29.94 15.39 -1.59
N LYS A 22 -29.05 15.61 -2.56
CA LYS A 22 -29.45 16.21 -3.83
C LYS A 22 -30.28 15.13 -4.54
N HIS A 23 -31.60 15.12 -4.34
CA HIS A 23 -32.49 14.38 -5.22
C HIS A 23 -32.89 15.30 -6.36
N LEU A 24 -32.64 14.84 -7.58
CA LEU A 24 -33.49 15.18 -8.71
C LEU A 24 -34.94 14.88 -8.32
N GLU A 25 -35.81 15.78 -8.75
CA GLU A 25 -37.27 15.70 -8.69
C GLU A 25 -37.75 14.32 -9.12
N TYR A 26 -38.36 13.58 -8.20
CA TYR A 26 -39.42 12.61 -8.48
C TYR A 26 -40.25 12.43 -7.20
N GLU A 27 -41.50 12.06 -7.44
CA GLU A 27 -42.70 12.51 -6.76
C GLU A 27 -42.90 12.12 -5.29
N LYS A 28 -43.79 12.90 -4.69
CA LYS A 28 -44.37 12.80 -3.35
C LYS A 28 -45.00 11.42 -3.16
N ASP A 29 -44.49 10.69 -2.17
CA ASP A 29 -45.30 10.05 -1.11
C ASP A 29 -44.39 9.19 -0.23
N SER A 30 -43.80 9.84 0.77
CA SER A 30 -43.22 9.15 1.92
C SER A 30 -43.34 10.07 3.13
N PRO A 31 -43.77 9.56 4.30
CA PRO A 31 -44.13 10.40 5.41
C PRO A 31 -42.88 11.14 5.89
N VAL A 32 -42.95 12.47 5.85
CA VAL A 32 -41.94 13.34 6.44
C VAL A 32 -41.91 13.02 7.94
N ILE A 33 -40.94 12.22 8.38
CA ILE A 33 -40.62 12.12 9.81
C ILE A 33 -40.01 13.45 10.22
N LYS A 34 -40.88 14.40 10.57
CA LYS A 34 -40.49 15.60 11.30
C LYS A 34 -39.87 15.10 12.61
N CYS A 35 -38.56 15.30 12.79
CA CYS A 35 -37.97 15.26 14.12
C CYS A 35 -38.76 16.24 14.98
N ILE A 36 -39.59 15.70 15.87
CA ILE A 36 -40.33 16.49 16.84
C ILE A 36 -39.27 17.13 17.73
N LYS A 37 -39.01 18.42 17.52
CA LYS A 37 -38.39 19.25 18.56
C LYS A 37 -39.42 19.36 19.67
N THR A 38 -39.35 18.48 20.66
CA THR A 38 -40.11 18.64 21.89
C THR A 38 -39.55 19.83 22.66
N HIS A 39 -40.04 21.03 22.35
CA HIS A 39 -40.05 22.14 23.30
C HIS A 39 -41.10 21.83 24.37
N SER A 40 -40.80 20.88 25.26
CA SER A 40 -41.55 20.80 26.51
C SER A 40 -40.77 21.56 27.57
N LYS A 41 -41.30 22.75 27.90
CA LYS A 41 -41.10 23.41 29.18
C LYS A 41 -41.72 22.51 30.24
N SER A 42 -40.97 21.51 30.71
CA SER A 42 -41.24 20.85 31.99
C SER A 42 -40.02 21.09 32.86
N ASN A 43 -40.23 21.77 33.98
CA ASN A 43 -39.20 22.20 34.94
C ASN A 43 -38.63 21.04 35.77
N ASP A 44 -38.76 19.80 35.32
CA ASP A 44 -38.22 18.59 35.97
C ASP A 44 -37.82 17.58 34.88
N LYS A 45 -36.71 17.85 34.20
CA LYS A 45 -36.09 16.88 33.28
C LYS A 45 -34.72 16.49 33.78
N THR A 46 -34.69 15.84 34.94
CA THR A 46 -33.58 14.96 35.29
C THR A 46 -33.46 13.95 34.15
N ASN A 47 -32.42 14.08 33.33
CA ASN A 47 -32.14 13.10 32.28
C ASN A 47 -31.84 11.79 33.01
N TYR A 48 -32.81 10.87 33.07
CA TYR A 48 -32.74 9.67 33.90
C TYR A 48 -31.48 8.84 33.65
N LEU A 49 -30.96 8.85 32.42
CA LEU A 49 -29.69 8.20 32.06
C LEU A 49 -28.47 8.80 32.77
N GLN A 50 -28.52 10.10 33.11
CA GLN A 50 -27.46 10.79 33.84
C GLN A 50 -27.53 10.57 35.35
N ALA A 51 -28.67 10.10 35.87
CA ALA A 51 -28.83 9.74 37.27
C ALA A 51 -28.33 8.31 37.55
N LEU A 52 -28.13 7.48 36.52
CA LEU A 52 -27.65 6.12 36.68
C LEU A 52 -26.16 6.06 37.06
N PRO A 53 -25.77 5.11 37.94
CA PRO A 53 -24.38 4.70 38.11
C PRO A 53 -23.74 4.29 36.79
N ARG A 54 -22.43 4.48 36.66
CA ARG A 54 -21.68 4.23 35.42
C ARG A 54 -21.85 2.79 34.95
N GLU A 55 -21.83 1.84 35.87
CA GLU A 55 -21.89 0.40 35.61
C GLU A 55 -23.22 0.03 34.94
N ILE A 56 -24.33 0.58 35.45
CA ILE A 56 -25.67 0.39 34.89
C ILE A 56 -25.77 1.09 33.52
N LEU A 57 -25.25 2.32 33.42
CA LEU A 57 -25.24 3.07 32.17
C LEU A 57 -24.47 2.34 31.06
N TRP A 58 -23.32 1.72 31.38
CA TRP A 58 -22.53 0.95 30.43
C TRP A 58 -23.22 -0.34 30.02
N THR A 59 -23.95 -0.99 30.93
CA THR A 59 -24.81 -2.14 30.60
C THR A 59 -25.91 -1.74 29.60
N VAL A 60 -26.48 -0.54 29.74
CA VAL A 60 -27.42 0.00 28.74
C VAL A 60 -26.71 0.19 27.39
N PHE A 61 -25.51 0.76 27.39
CA PHE A 61 -24.73 0.96 26.15
C PHE A 61 -24.39 -0.34 25.42
N GLU A 62 -24.09 -1.42 26.13
CA GLU A 62 -23.80 -2.74 25.53
C GLU A 62 -24.98 -3.33 24.75
N ASN A 63 -26.20 -2.90 25.07
CA ASN A 63 -27.43 -3.34 24.43
C ASN A 63 -27.89 -2.41 23.29
N LEU A 64 -27.23 -1.27 23.09
CA LEU A 64 -27.51 -0.39 21.95
C LEU A 64 -26.73 -0.83 20.71
N ASP A 65 -27.31 -0.60 19.54
CA ASP A 65 -26.53 -0.68 18.31
C ASP A 65 -25.57 0.53 18.20
N LEU A 66 -24.51 0.37 17.40
CA LEU A 66 -23.47 1.39 17.32
C LEU A 66 -24.02 2.75 16.86
N LYS A 67 -25.03 2.75 15.98
CA LYS A 67 -25.69 3.98 15.53
C LYS A 67 -26.41 4.64 16.69
N SER A 68 -27.28 3.94 17.41
CA SER A 68 -27.99 4.52 18.56
C SER A 68 -27.05 4.95 19.67
N LEU A 69 -26.00 4.19 19.96
CA LEU A 69 -24.96 4.59 20.91
C LEU A 69 -24.33 5.93 20.51
N ILE A 70 -23.96 6.10 19.24
CA ILE A 70 -23.42 7.38 18.76
C ILE A 70 -24.48 8.49 18.87
N ARG A 71 -25.77 8.22 18.63
CA ARG A 71 -26.84 9.22 18.83
C ARG A 71 -26.94 9.70 20.27
N THR A 72 -26.71 8.81 21.25
CA THR A 72 -26.75 9.21 22.68
C THR A 72 -25.74 10.32 22.99
N THR A 73 -24.62 10.39 22.27
CA THR A 73 -23.62 11.45 22.45
C THR A 73 -24.16 12.86 22.16
N MET A 74 -25.28 12.98 21.45
CA MET A 74 -25.91 14.27 21.15
C MET A 74 -26.91 14.76 22.17
N THR A 75 -27.23 13.92 23.14
CA THR A 75 -28.23 14.25 24.16
C THR A 75 -27.64 15.11 25.28
N SER A 76 -26.36 14.93 25.63
CA SER A 76 -25.62 15.82 26.53
C SER A 76 -24.11 15.62 26.46
N GLU A 77 -23.34 16.63 26.87
CA GLU A 77 -21.88 16.53 26.98
C GLU A 77 -21.42 15.48 28.01
N ARG A 78 -22.20 15.23 29.07
CA ARG A 78 -21.91 14.15 30.03
C ARG A 78 -22.01 12.78 29.38
N LEU A 79 -23.10 12.50 28.65
CA LEU A 79 -23.29 11.21 27.98
C LEU A 79 -22.28 11.00 26.87
N LYS A 80 -21.90 12.06 26.16
CA LYS A 80 -20.79 12.05 25.20
C LYS A 80 -19.47 11.58 25.82
N LEU A 81 -19.11 12.09 27.01
CA LEU A 81 -17.91 11.68 27.74
C LEU A 81 -18.00 10.23 28.23
N GLU A 82 -19.17 9.81 28.71
CA GLU A 82 -19.39 8.42 29.16
C GLU A 82 -19.33 7.43 28.00
N VAL A 83 -19.93 7.73 26.84
CA VAL A 83 -19.81 6.91 25.61
C VAL A 83 -18.36 6.85 25.14
N ALA A 84 -17.64 7.98 25.18
CA ALA A 84 -16.21 7.97 24.84
C ALA A 84 -15.40 7.09 25.81
N GLY A 85 -15.71 7.14 27.11
CA GLY A 85 -15.08 6.27 28.11
C GLY A 85 -15.41 4.79 27.93
N PHE A 86 -16.66 4.49 27.59
CA PHE A 86 -17.13 3.15 27.24
C PHE A 86 -16.37 2.61 26.02
N LEU A 87 -16.40 3.33 24.89
CA LEU A 87 -15.75 2.91 23.64
C LEU A 87 -14.21 2.81 23.74
N ALA A 88 -13.58 3.64 24.58
CA ALA A 88 -12.13 3.59 24.81
C ALA A 88 -11.71 2.44 25.74
N SER A 89 -12.65 1.76 26.39
CA SER A 89 -12.35 0.62 27.26
C SER A 89 -12.01 -0.61 26.43
N PHE A 90 -10.90 -1.26 26.78
CA PHE A 90 -10.52 -2.54 26.17
C PHE A 90 -11.58 -3.63 26.34
N LYS A 91 -12.40 -3.56 27.39
CA LYS A 91 -13.51 -4.50 27.63
C LYS A 91 -14.59 -4.44 26.54
N GLN A 92 -14.63 -3.36 25.75
CA GLN A 92 -15.65 -3.15 24.72
C GLN A 92 -15.24 -3.59 23.32
N ILE A 93 -14.07 -4.22 23.17
CA ILE A 93 -13.66 -4.83 21.89
C ILE A 93 -14.65 -5.90 21.40
N PRO A 94 -15.19 -6.81 22.26
CA PRO A 94 -16.22 -7.75 21.83
C PRO A 94 -17.51 -7.07 21.36
N TYR A 95 -17.92 -5.98 22.02
CA TYR A 95 -19.05 -5.14 21.59
C TYR A 95 -18.78 -4.54 20.19
N LEU A 96 -17.59 -3.97 19.97
CA LEU A 96 -17.19 -3.45 18.66
C LEU A 96 -17.24 -4.56 17.58
N ALA A 97 -16.71 -5.75 17.89
CA ALA A 97 -16.75 -6.89 16.97
C ALA A 97 -18.19 -7.30 16.59
N LYS A 98 -19.14 -7.22 17.52
CA LYS A 98 -20.55 -7.53 17.28
C LYS A 98 -21.23 -6.49 16.37
N HIS A 99 -20.94 -5.21 16.57
CA HIS A 99 -21.72 -4.13 15.94
C HIS A 99 -21.06 -3.48 14.72
N LEU A 100 -19.75 -3.62 14.51
CA LEU A 100 -19.05 -3.05 13.35
C LEU A 100 -19.45 -3.69 12.01
N GLY A 101 -19.91 -4.96 12.02
CA GLY A 101 -20.32 -5.67 10.81
C GLY A 101 -21.42 -4.97 10.02
N VAL A 102 -22.33 -4.29 10.72
CA VAL A 102 -23.49 -3.58 10.14
C VAL A 102 -23.10 -2.30 9.41
N LEU A 103 -21.91 -1.75 9.67
CA LEU A 103 -21.44 -0.54 9.03
C LEU A 103 -20.90 -0.81 7.62
N ASN A 104 -21.18 0.10 6.70
CA ASN A 104 -20.53 0.11 5.39
C ASN A 104 -19.05 0.55 5.52
N TYR A 105 -18.26 0.41 4.45
CA TYR A 105 -16.83 0.71 4.48
C TYR A 105 -16.53 2.16 4.89
N HIS A 106 -17.28 3.13 4.37
CA HIS A 106 -17.06 4.54 4.68
C HIS A 106 -17.38 4.84 6.16
N GLU A 107 -18.50 4.30 6.66
CA GLU A 107 -18.88 4.39 8.08
C GLU A 107 -17.80 3.77 8.99
N LYS A 108 -17.20 2.64 8.60
CA LYS A 108 -16.08 2.01 9.32
C LYS A 108 -14.86 2.91 9.41
N CYS A 109 -14.44 3.51 8.29
CA CYS A 109 -13.32 4.45 8.28
C CYS A 109 -13.55 5.65 9.20
N CYS A 110 -14.72 6.29 9.09
CA CYS A 110 -15.07 7.43 9.93
C CYS A 110 -15.15 7.05 11.42
N PHE A 111 -15.75 5.90 11.74
CA PHE A 111 -15.84 5.42 13.10
C PHE A 111 -14.46 5.14 13.70
N MET A 112 -13.59 4.41 12.98
CA MET A 112 -12.23 4.10 13.45
C MET A 112 -11.42 5.38 13.68
N SER A 113 -11.50 6.36 12.77
CA SER A 113 -10.86 7.68 12.94
C SER A 113 -11.20 8.31 14.28
N LYS A 114 -12.48 8.27 14.61
CA LYS A 114 -12.99 8.92 15.81
C LYS A 114 -12.72 8.11 17.06
N LEU A 115 -12.75 6.79 16.97
CA LEU A 115 -12.32 5.91 18.05
C LEU A 115 -10.87 6.23 18.41
N PHE A 116 -9.96 6.27 17.43
CA PHE A 116 -8.55 6.57 17.71
C PHE A 116 -8.31 8.02 18.17
N ASP A 117 -9.10 9.00 17.73
CA ASP A 117 -9.07 10.36 18.30
C ASP A 117 -9.38 10.34 19.81
N ILE A 118 -10.35 9.53 20.24
CA ILE A 118 -10.70 9.34 21.66
C ILE A 118 -9.54 8.66 22.41
N PHE A 119 -8.99 7.56 21.87
CA PHE A 119 -7.85 6.87 22.46
C PHE A 119 -6.65 7.83 22.62
N LEU A 120 -6.34 8.62 21.59
CA LEU A 120 -5.25 9.60 21.58
C LEU A 120 -5.38 10.66 22.67
N THR A 121 -6.61 11.11 22.90
CA THR A 121 -6.92 12.13 23.91
C THR A 121 -6.84 11.55 25.31
N ARG A 122 -7.33 10.33 25.51
CA ARG A 122 -7.44 9.67 26.82
C ARG A 122 -6.11 9.08 27.30
N PHE A 123 -5.31 8.58 26.38
CA PHE A 123 -4.10 7.80 26.67
C PHE A 123 -2.84 8.53 26.19
N ALA A 124 -2.79 9.84 26.39
CA ALA A 124 -1.72 10.69 25.86
C ALA A 124 -0.31 10.32 26.37
N SER A 125 -0.19 9.78 27.59
CA SER A 125 1.07 9.42 28.22
C SER A 125 1.68 8.11 27.70
N ASP A 126 0.87 7.17 27.20
CA ASP A 126 1.33 5.86 26.72
C ASP A 126 0.59 5.40 25.46
N ARG A 127 0.64 6.24 24.42
CA ARG A 127 -0.10 6.03 23.18
C ARG A 127 0.32 4.76 22.43
N VAL A 128 1.62 4.42 22.47
CA VAL A 128 2.15 3.26 21.73
C VAL A 128 1.69 1.96 22.37
N ASN A 129 2.00 1.72 23.65
CA ASN A 129 1.71 0.43 24.28
C ASN A 129 0.21 0.17 24.37
N LEU A 130 -0.59 1.21 24.65
CA LEU A 130 -2.04 1.05 24.74
C LEU A 130 -2.69 0.80 23.37
N THR A 131 -2.13 1.37 22.30
CA THR A 131 -2.57 1.04 20.94
C THR A 131 -2.17 -0.38 20.56
N VAL A 132 -0.94 -0.81 20.86
CA VAL A 132 -0.50 -2.20 20.65
C VAL A 132 -1.39 -3.18 21.42
N LYS A 133 -1.72 -2.86 22.68
CA LYS A 133 -2.66 -3.64 23.50
C LYS A 133 -4.05 -3.70 22.87
N TRP A 134 -4.56 -2.60 22.33
CA TRP A 134 -5.84 -2.57 21.64
C TRP A 134 -5.83 -3.53 20.44
N PHE A 135 -4.79 -3.44 19.60
CA PHE A 135 -4.63 -4.31 18.43
C PHE A 135 -4.49 -5.78 18.83
N THR A 136 -3.73 -6.06 19.90
CA THR A 136 -3.57 -7.42 20.45
C THR A 136 -4.91 -8.04 20.82
N LEU A 137 -5.74 -7.31 21.55
CA LEU A 137 -7.08 -7.79 21.94
C LEU A 137 -8.04 -7.85 20.75
N ALA A 138 -7.96 -6.89 19.81
CA ALA A 138 -8.82 -6.85 18.64
C ALA A 138 -8.47 -7.94 17.61
N TYR A 139 -7.26 -8.50 17.65
CA TYR A 139 -6.80 -9.54 16.73
C TYR A 139 -7.55 -10.86 16.85
N GLU A 140 -8.05 -11.19 18.04
CA GLU A 140 -8.96 -12.32 18.26
C GLU A 140 -10.25 -12.17 17.43
N TYR A 141 -10.66 -10.93 17.17
CA TYR A 141 -11.86 -10.56 16.43
C TYR A 141 -11.56 -10.06 15.01
N ARG A 142 -10.37 -10.32 14.46
CA ARG A 142 -9.89 -9.78 13.16
C ARG A 142 -10.79 -10.05 11.95
N THR A 143 -11.65 -11.07 12.02
CA THR A 143 -12.65 -11.36 10.98
C THR A 143 -13.84 -10.40 11.00
N ARG A 144 -14.09 -9.75 12.14
CA ARG A 144 -15.21 -8.82 12.39
C ARG A 144 -14.75 -7.38 12.53
N ILE A 145 -13.57 -7.17 13.09
CA ILE A 145 -12.95 -5.84 13.26
C ILE A 145 -11.99 -5.60 12.08
N PRO A 146 -12.19 -4.54 11.27
CA PRO A 146 -11.33 -4.25 10.13
C PRO A 146 -10.00 -3.61 10.59
N LEU A 147 -9.04 -4.44 11.01
CA LEU A 147 -7.76 -3.96 11.56
C LEU A 147 -6.94 -3.14 10.56
N SER A 148 -6.98 -3.44 9.26
CA SER A 148 -6.31 -2.64 8.24
C SER A 148 -6.87 -1.22 8.11
N ILE A 149 -8.18 -1.04 8.33
CA ILE A 149 -8.80 0.30 8.40
C ILE A 149 -8.34 1.01 9.67
N ALA A 150 -8.34 0.31 10.81
CA ALA A 150 -7.85 0.84 12.08
C ALA A 150 -6.39 1.30 11.97
N PHE A 151 -5.53 0.49 11.38
CA PHE A 151 -4.11 0.79 11.21
C PHE A 151 -3.88 1.96 10.24
N THR A 152 -4.58 1.98 9.10
CA THR A 152 -4.54 3.13 8.18
C THR A 152 -4.92 4.42 8.90
N THR A 153 -5.99 4.35 9.69
CA THR A 153 -6.48 5.50 10.45
C THR A 153 -5.43 6.01 11.45
N LEU A 154 -4.71 5.10 12.12
CA LEU A 154 -3.58 5.47 12.98
C LEU A 154 -2.53 6.23 12.17
N MET A 155 -2.16 5.75 10.99
CA MET A 155 -1.17 6.39 10.13
C MET A 155 -1.52 7.85 9.79
N HIS A 156 -2.82 8.19 9.71
CA HIS A 156 -3.28 9.57 9.48
C HIS A 156 -3.27 10.45 10.73
N ASN A 157 -3.53 9.86 11.89
CA ASN A 157 -3.78 10.60 13.12
C ASN A 157 -2.56 10.67 14.06
N TYR A 158 -1.60 9.76 13.90
CA TYR A 158 -0.40 9.68 14.74
C TYR A 158 0.81 10.31 14.06
N ALA A 159 1.72 10.84 14.88
CA ALA A 159 3.06 11.17 14.40
C ALA A 159 3.72 9.90 13.84
N PHE A 160 4.40 10.04 12.70
CA PHE A 160 5.01 8.93 11.98
C PHE A 160 5.86 8.01 12.86
N LEU A 161 6.67 8.58 13.77
CA LEU A 161 7.51 7.82 14.69
C LEU A 161 6.71 6.88 15.61
N HIS A 162 5.51 7.29 16.04
CA HIS A 162 4.65 6.42 16.84
C HIS A 162 4.06 5.30 16.00
N CYS A 163 3.66 5.60 14.76
CA CYS A 163 3.18 4.59 13.83
C CYS A 163 4.23 3.52 13.57
N GLU A 164 5.49 3.92 13.41
CA GLU A 164 6.62 3.00 13.26
C GLU A 164 6.80 2.11 14.48
N LYS A 165 6.78 2.67 15.70
CA LYS A 165 6.84 1.87 16.93
C LYS A 165 5.67 0.88 17.07
N ILE A 166 4.46 1.31 16.71
CA ILE A 166 3.27 0.44 16.74
C ILE A 166 3.42 -0.67 15.71
N PHE A 167 3.80 -0.34 14.48
CA PHE A 167 4.05 -1.32 13.42
C PHE A 167 5.10 -2.35 13.85
N ASP A 168 6.21 -1.89 14.44
CA ASP A 168 7.31 -2.73 14.88
C ASP A 168 6.87 -3.72 15.97
N ALA A 169 6.11 -3.25 16.95
CA ALA A 169 5.57 -4.10 18.00
C ALA A 169 4.58 -5.14 17.45
N LEU A 170 3.68 -4.74 16.54
CA LEU A 170 2.73 -5.66 15.92
C LEU A 170 3.42 -6.66 14.98
N TYR A 171 4.47 -6.24 14.27
CA TYR A 171 5.29 -7.11 13.46
C TYR A 171 5.99 -8.17 14.31
N SER A 172 6.62 -7.78 15.41
CA SER A 172 7.29 -8.70 16.32
C SER A 172 6.31 -9.73 16.91
N LEU A 173 5.11 -9.28 17.30
CA LEU A 173 4.08 -10.16 17.86
C LEU A 173 3.49 -11.17 16.87
N TRP A 174 3.30 -10.78 15.61
CA TRP A 174 2.46 -11.56 14.68
C TRP A 174 3.15 -12.04 13.41
N PHE A 175 4.33 -11.53 13.08
CA PHE A 175 4.97 -11.78 11.80
C PHE A 175 6.42 -12.24 11.93
N GLU A 176 7.18 -11.78 12.91
CA GLU A 176 8.63 -11.99 12.97
C GLU A 176 9.04 -13.46 12.88
N THR A 177 8.42 -14.34 13.67
CA THR A 177 8.73 -15.78 13.65
C THR A 177 8.37 -16.42 12.30
N ASP A 178 7.16 -16.14 11.80
CA ASP A 178 6.64 -16.70 10.56
C ASP A 178 7.44 -16.22 9.33
N VAL A 179 7.78 -14.93 9.31
CA VAL A 179 8.58 -14.31 8.25
C VAL A 179 10.01 -14.84 8.25
N SER A 180 10.65 -14.95 9.42
CA SER A 180 11.98 -15.55 9.51
C SER A 180 11.98 -17.02 9.05
N CYS A 181 10.95 -17.79 9.44
CA CYS A 181 10.76 -19.16 8.97
C CYS A 181 10.57 -19.21 7.44
N TYR A 182 9.72 -18.33 6.89
CA TYR A 182 9.46 -18.22 5.45
C TYR A 182 10.74 -17.94 4.66
N ILE A 183 11.52 -16.94 5.08
CA ILE A 183 12.78 -16.58 4.41
C ILE A 183 13.80 -17.73 4.47
N MET A 184 13.90 -18.39 5.62
CA MET A 184 14.78 -19.55 5.77
C MET A 184 14.38 -20.68 4.82
N LEU A 185 13.09 -20.99 4.71
CA LEU A 185 12.61 -22.04 3.80
C LEU A 185 12.89 -21.68 2.34
N ARG A 186 12.54 -20.46 1.92
CA ARG A 186 12.74 -19.98 0.54
C ARG A 186 14.21 -19.94 0.15
N SER A 187 15.09 -19.52 1.06
CA SER A 187 16.54 -19.52 0.83
C SER A 187 17.11 -20.93 0.64
N LYS A 188 16.38 -21.97 1.05
CA LYS A 188 16.75 -23.39 0.87
C LYS A 188 15.99 -24.06 -0.29
N GLY A 189 15.28 -23.30 -1.12
CA GLY A 189 14.43 -23.82 -2.18
C GLY A 189 13.21 -24.60 -1.67
N ARG A 190 12.80 -24.41 -0.42
CA ARG A 190 11.63 -25.06 0.18
C ARG A 190 10.45 -24.11 0.25
N PHE A 191 9.25 -24.65 0.07
CA PHE A 191 8.00 -23.89 0.09
C PHE A 191 7.05 -24.40 1.18
N SER A 192 6.25 -23.50 1.75
CA SER A 192 5.22 -23.82 2.74
C SER A 192 3.92 -23.06 2.42
N PRO A 193 3.01 -23.68 1.66
CA PRO A 193 1.74 -23.07 1.22
C PRO A 193 0.92 -22.46 2.35
N ARG A 194 0.87 -23.16 3.50
CA ARG A 194 0.14 -22.72 4.69
C ARG A 194 0.77 -21.47 5.32
N LEU A 195 2.09 -21.44 5.42
CA LEU A 195 2.82 -20.30 5.99
C LEU A 195 2.66 -19.07 5.11
N GLU A 196 2.80 -19.22 3.79
CA GLU A 196 2.62 -18.13 2.83
C GLU A 196 1.20 -17.54 2.90
N LYS A 197 0.18 -18.42 2.91
CA LYS A 197 -1.22 -18.00 3.06
C LYS A 197 -1.44 -17.24 4.37
N ASN A 198 -0.91 -17.74 5.48
CA ASN A 198 -1.07 -17.11 6.79
C ASN A 198 -0.43 -15.73 6.84
N ILE A 199 0.82 -15.58 6.41
CA ILE A 199 1.52 -14.29 6.40
C ILE A 199 0.78 -13.30 5.51
N PHE A 200 0.38 -13.71 4.30
CA PHE A 200 -0.34 -12.84 3.37
C PHE A 200 -1.70 -12.39 3.92
N GLN A 201 -2.49 -13.31 4.46
CA GLN A 201 -3.80 -13.00 5.05
C GLN A 201 -3.66 -12.11 6.29
N ASN A 202 -2.66 -12.34 7.13
CA ASN A 202 -2.38 -11.50 8.28
C ASN A 202 -1.96 -10.10 7.83
N PHE A 203 -1.05 -9.99 6.86
CA PHE A 203 -0.59 -8.69 6.36
C PHE A 203 -1.74 -7.88 5.76
N THR A 204 -2.57 -8.51 4.93
CA THR A 204 -3.74 -7.87 4.31
C THR A 204 -4.84 -7.51 5.31
N SER A 205 -5.11 -8.36 6.30
CA SER A 205 -6.12 -8.07 7.32
C SER A 205 -5.69 -7.00 8.32
N VAL A 206 -4.40 -6.91 8.64
CA VAL A 206 -3.87 -6.02 9.69
C VAL A 206 -3.35 -4.70 9.14
N PHE A 207 -2.56 -4.72 8.07
CA PHE A 207 -1.78 -3.55 7.65
C PHE A 207 -2.21 -2.98 6.29
N TYR A 208 -2.63 -3.84 5.36
CA TYR A 208 -2.77 -3.45 3.96
C TYR A 208 -4.22 -3.26 3.53
N ASN A 209 -4.64 -1.99 3.42
CA ASN A 209 -5.96 -1.62 2.94
C ASN A 209 -5.91 -1.14 1.49
N ARG A 210 -6.38 -1.96 0.54
CA ARG A 210 -6.36 -1.65 -0.91
C ARG A 210 -7.08 -0.34 -1.31
N ARG A 211 -8.00 0.16 -0.48
CA ARG A 211 -8.82 1.34 -0.77
C ARG A 211 -8.19 2.67 -0.33
N THR A 212 -6.99 2.65 0.26
CA THR A 212 -6.30 3.86 0.75
C THR A 212 -5.53 4.56 -0.36
N ALA A 213 -4.85 5.66 -0.06
CA ALA A 213 -3.96 6.28 -1.04
C ALA A 213 -2.75 5.36 -1.31
N ARG A 214 -2.30 5.29 -2.56
CA ARG A 214 -1.16 4.44 -2.96
C ARG A 214 0.10 4.74 -2.14
N LEU A 215 0.38 6.01 -1.86
CA LEU A 215 1.52 6.44 -1.04
C LEU A 215 1.50 5.84 0.37
N GLU A 216 0.32 5.74 1.00
CA GLU A 216 0.20 5.17 2.35
C GLU A 216 0.45 3.66 2.32
N ARG A 217 -0.10 2.97 1.31
CA ARG A 217 0.21 1.56 1.08
C ARG A 217 1.70 1.36 0.85
N ALA A 218 2.33 2.25 0.08
CA ALA A 218 3.75 2.19 -0.20
C ALA A 218 4.58 2.29 1.08
N VAL A 219 4.24 3.21 2.00
CA VAL A 219 4.90 3.32 3.30
C VAL A 219 4.82 2.01 4.09
N VAL A 220 3.63 1.43 4.20
CA VAL A 220 3.41 0.17 4.93
C VAL A 220 4.19 -0.99 4.32
N VAL A 221 4.15 -1.13 2.99
CA VAL A 221 4.92 -2.15 2.26
C VAL A 221 6.42 -1.94 2.49
N SER A 222 6.91 -0.70 2.42
CA SER A 222 8.31 -0.36 2.67
C SER A 222 8.73 -0.72 4.10
N MET A 223 7.90 -0.41 5.11
CA MET A 223 8.15 -0.79 6.50
C MET A 223 8.25 -2.31 6.66
N PHE A 224 7.36 -3.06 6.01
CA PHE A 224 7.34 -4.52 6.09
C PHE A 224 8.56 -5.17 5.42
N LEU A 225 8.92 -4.74 4.20
CA LEU A 225 10.08 -5.26 3.49
C LEU A 225 11.40 -4.94 4.21
N ARG A 226 11.51 -3.75 4.80
CA ARG A 226 12.72 -3.31 5.53
C ARG A 226 12.90 -3.98 6.89
N LYS A 227 11.96 -4.84 7.33
CA LYS A 227 12.21 -5.74 8.47
C LYS A 227 13.26 -6.80 8.16
N ILE A 228 13.52 -7.04 6.88
CA ILE A 228 14.60 -7.92 6.45
C ILE A 228 15.85 -7.09 6.27
N SER A 229 16.84 -7.37 7.14
CA SER A 229 18.13 -6.70 7.15
C SER A 229 18.86 -6.89 5.82
N ASP A 230 18.92 -8.12 5.34
CA ASP A 230 19.54 -8.51 4.08
C ASP A 230 18.72 -7.98 2.87
N PRO A 231 19.24 -7.01 2.09
CA PRO A 231 18.56 -6.46 0.93
C PRO A 231 18.19 -7.52 -0.10
N ARG A 232 19.05 -8.54 -0.28
CA ARG A 232 18.86 -9.63 -1.25
C ARG A 232 17.82 -10.65 -0.81
N LYS A 233 17.23 -10.51 0.38
CA LYS A 233 16.12 -11.38 0.84
C LYS A 233 14.78 -10.66 0.87
N ARG A 234 14.75 -9.35 0.60
CA ARG A 234 13.51 -8.56 0.59
C ARG A 234 12.59 -8.99 -0.55
N PHE A 235 13.14 -9.49 -1.65
CA PHE A 235 12.35 -9.95 -2.79
C PHE A 235 11.43 -11.12 -2.44
N TYR A 236 11.82 -12.01 -1.51
CA TYR A 236 10.94 -13.10 -1.06
C TYR A 236 9.63 -12.58 -0.47
N LEU A 237 9.68 -11.47 0.28
CA LEU A 237 8.46 -10.83 0.80
C LEU A 237 7.71 -10.06 -0.29
N ALA A 238 8.41 -9.46 -1.26
CA ALA A 238 7.75 -8.83 -2.41
C ALA A 238 6.95 -9.87 -3.20
N GLN A 239 7.55 -11.03 -3.50
CA GLN A 239 6.88 -12.16 -4.14
C GLN A 239 5.73 -12.70 -3.31
N LEU A 240 5.88 -12.78 -1.98
CA LEU A 240 4.81 -13.22 -1.10
C LEU A 240 3.57 -12.32 -1.21
N LEU A 241 3.77 -11.02 -1.31
CA LEU A 241 2.70 -10.02 -1.26
C LEU A 241 2.13 -9.67 -2.64
N PHE A 242 2.96 -9.74 -3.69
CA PHE A 242 2.65 -9.25 -5.04
C PHE A 242 2.96 -10.28 -6.12
N GLY A 243 3.19 -11.54 -5.75
CA GLY A 243 3.28 -12.63 -6.72
C GLY A 243 1.89 -13.03 -7.24
N PRO A 244 1.82 -13.53 -8.49
CA PRO A 244 0.58 -14.03 -9.09
C PRO A 244 0.02 -15.19 -8.28
N ARG A 245 -1.30 -15.26 -8.18
CA ARG A 245 -1.98 -16.25 -7.34
C ARG A 245 -3.00 -17.03 -8.15
N ASN A 246 -2.86 -18.35 -8.16
CA ASN A 246 -3.86 -19.20 -8.79
C ASN A 246 -5.17 -19.16 -7.95
N LEU A 247 -6.30 -18.89 -8.61
CA LEU A 247 -7.62 -18.80 -7.97
C LEU A 247 -8.56 -19.95 -8.37
N SER A 248 -8.06 -20.93 -9.13
CA SER A 248 -8.81 -22.01 -9.80
C SER A 248 -9.89 -22.68 -8.95
N ASP A 249 -9.68 -22.87 -7.63
CA ASP A 249 -10.63 -23.59 -6.78
C ASP A 249 -11.26 -22.75 -5.64
N GLY A 250 -11.05 -21.43 -5.59
CA GLY A 250 -11.59 -20.55 -4.55
C GLY A 250 -11.14 -20.84 -3.10
N ARG A 251 -10.34 -21.90 -2.86
CA ARG A 251 -9.90 -22.38 -1.53
C ARG A 251 -8.39 -22.21 -1.30
N THR A 252 -7.60 -22.24 -2.36
CA THR A 252 -6.13 -22.15 -2.35
C THR A 252 -5.68 -20.95 -3.16
N SER A 253 -5.18 -19.93 -2.47
CA SER A 253 -4.48 -18.79 -3.07
C SER A 253 -2.98 -19.02 -2.86
N LEU A 254 -2.41 -19.88 -3.70
CA LEU A 254 -0.97 -20.15 -3.73
C LEU A 254 -0.31 -19.28 -4.78
N ILE A 255 0.94 -18.91 -4.54
CA ILE A 255 1.70 -18.12 -5.50
C ILE A 255 2.10 -19.06 -6.63
N ASP A 256 1.70 -18.71 -7.83
CA ASP A 256 1.89 -19.52 -9.03
C ASP A 256 3.05 -18.96 -9.83
N PHE A 257 4.26 -19.38 -9.46
CA PHE A 257 5.47 -18.89 -10.09
C PHE A 257 5.67 -19.45 -11.50
N GLU A 258 5.06 -20.61 -11.82
CA GLU A 258 5.11 -21.23 -13.15
C GLU A 258 4.49 -20.29 -14.21
N MET A 259 3.44 -19.54 -13.85
CA MET A 259 2.88 -18.48 -14.71
C MET A 259 3.87 -17.38 -15.13
N LEU A 260 4.96 -17.19 -14.37
CA LEU A 260 5.99 -16.19 -14.69
C LEU A 260 7.13 -16.77 -15.53
N GLU A 261 7.41 -18.07 -15.36
CA GLU A 261 8.45 -18.81 -16.07
C GLU A 261 8.01 -19.12 -17.51
N ASP A 262 6.74 -19.46 -17.72
CA ASP A 262 6.18 -19.76 -19.03
C ASP A 262 5.89 -18.48 -19.82
N GLY A 263 6.55 -18.34 -20.98
CA GLY A 263 6.38 -17.24 -21.92
C GLY A 263 5.16 -17.37 -22.84
N ASP A 264 4.34 -18.41 -22.65
CA ASP A 264 3.26 -18.77 -23.55
C ASP A 264 2.11 -17.77 -23.41
N GLY A 265 2.14 -16.77 -24.29
CA GLY A 265 1.26 -15.61 -24.32
C GLY A 265 -0.23 -15.91 -24.51
N GLU A 266 -0.65 -17.16 -24.63
CA GLU A 266 -2.06 -17.56 -24.69
C GLU A 266 -2.67 -17.76 -23.28
N GLY A 267 -1.86 -18.09 -22.26
CA GLY A 267 -2.33 -18.28 -20.88
C GLY A 267 -2.61 -16.99 -20.10
N LEU A 268 -2.18 -15.83 -20.61
CA LEU A 268 -2.24 -14.54 -19.91
C LEU A 268 -3.09 -13.47 -20.64
N GLN A 269 -3.92 -13.82 -21.62
CA GLN A 269 -4.83 -12.87 -22.29
C GLN A 269 -6.03 -12.41 -21.42
N ALA A 270 -6.09 -12.75 -20.14
CA ALA A 270 -7.20 -12.37 -19.26
C ALA A 270 -6.74 -11.47 -18.10
N PHE A 271 -6.83 -10.15 -18.30
CA PHE A 271 -7.06 -9.09 -17.30
C PHE A 271 -6.15 -8.96 -16.04
N ASN A 272 -5.12 -9.79 -15.84
CA ASN A 272 -4.30 -9.87 -14.61
C ASN A 272 -2.79 -10.15 -14.87
N GLU A 273 -2.24 -9.67 -15.98
CA GLU A 273 -1.02 -10.21 -16.64
C GLU A 273 0.27 -10.43 -15.82
N LEU A 274 0.48 -9.73 -14.69
CA LEU A 274 1.67 -9.91 -13.82
C LEU A 274 1.33 -9.77 -12.33
N ASP A 275 0.03 -9.93 -12.01
CA ASP A 275 -0.65 -9.75 -10.73
C ASP A 275 0.14 -9.04 -9.62
N GLY A 276 -0.01 -7.72 -9.53
CA GLY A 276 0.42 -6.91 -8.38
C GLY A 276 1.84 -6.35 -8.45
N PHE A 277 2.76 -6.95 -9.21
CA PHE A 277 4.12 -6.41 -9.38
C PHE A 277 4.17 -4.99 -9.99
N PRO A 278 3.35 -4.65 -11.01
CA PRO A 278 3.31 -3.28 -11.50
C PRO A 278 2.89 -2.28 -10.41
N GLU A 279 1.90 -2.61 -9.58
CA GLU A 279 1.50 -1.76 -8.45
C GLU A 279 2.64 -1.64 -7.43
N PHE A 280 3.31 -2.74 -7.12
CA PHE A 280 4.44 -2.78 -6.20
C PHE A 280 5.56 -1.82 -6.62
N PHE A 281 6.03 -1.90 -7.86
CA PHE A 281 7.10 -1.02 -8.33
C PHE A 281 6.66 0.44 -8.44
N GLN A 282 5.40 0.71 -8.84
CA GLN A 282 4.85 2.06 -8.80
C GLN A 282 4.85 2.64 -7.37
N MET A 283 4.49 1.83 -6.36
CA MET A 283 4.56 2.23 -4.95
C MET A 283 5.98 2.60 -4.51
N LEU A 284 6.99 1.79 -4.88
CA LEU A 284 8.39 2.07 -4.54
C LEU A 284 8.88 3.39 -5.16
N VAL A 285 8.47 3.68 -6.40
CA VAL A 285 8.83 4.91 -7.11
C VAL A 285 8.15 6.14 -6.50
N GLU A 286 6.87 6.05 -6.12
CA GLU A 286 6.16 7.18 -5.48
C GLU A 286 6.83 7.63 -4.17
N LEU A 287 7.36 6.69 -3.38
CA LEU A 287 8.10 7.01 -2.16
C LEU A 287 9.40 7.80 -2.41
N ARG A 288 9.96 7.70 -3.62
CA ARG A 288 11.15 8.47 -4.01
C ARG A 288 10.82 9.94 -4.25
N GLY A 289 9.64 10.23 -4.80
CA GLY A 289 9.29 11.55 -5.36
C GLY A 289 8.78 12.59 -4.37
N ARG A 290 8.49 12.25 -3.11
CA ARG A 290 7.96 13.20 -2.11
C ARG A 290 8.71 13.12 -0.78
N GLY A 291 8.47 14.13 0.07
CA GLY A 291 8.91 14.32 1.45
C GLY A 291 8.67 13.16 2.44
N ALA A 292 8.47 11.92 1.99
CA ALA A 292 8.47 10.73 2.84
C ALA A 292 9.74 10.71 3.70
N ASN A 293 9.63 10.36 4.98
CA ASN A 293 10.77 10.27 5.87
C ASN A 293 11.88 9.42 5.24
N SER A 294 13.11 9.94 5.22
CA SER A 294 14.25 9.44 4.45
C SER A 294 14.47 7.92 4.60
N LYS A 295 14.18 7.36 5.78
CA LYS A 295 14.35 5.94 6.12
C LYS A 295 13.53 4.95 5.28
N HIS A 296 12.37 5.35 4.76
CA HIS A 296 11.48 4.44 4.01
C HIS A 296 11.48 4.68 2.50
N ARG A 297 12.28 5.64 2.03
CA ARG A 297 12.47 5.88 0.59
C ARG A 297 13.28 4.75 -0.03
N TRP A 298 13.11 4.55 -1.33
CA TRP A 298 13.86 3.57 -2.09
C TRP A 298 14.72 4.30 -3.13
N SER A 299 16.01 4.00 -3.14
CA SER A 299 16.94 4.47 -4.17
C SER A 299 16.72 3.73 -5.50
N ARG A 300 17.21 4.30 -6.60
CA ARG A 300 17.14 3.63 -7.92
C ARG A 300 17.80 2.25 -7.88
N SER A 301 18.95 2.17 -7.22
CA SER A 301 19.74 0.95 -7.10
C SER A 301 19.02 -0.10 -6.25
N GLU A 302 18.40 0.27 -5.12
CA GLU A 302 17.62 -0.71 -4.33
C GLU A 302 16.40 -1.25 -5.10
N ILE A 303 15.69 -0.39 -5.83
CA ILE A 303 14.56 -0.83 -6.68
C ILE A 303 15.04 -1.78 -7.76
N PHE A 304 16.18 -1.47 -8.39
CA PHE A 304 16.79 -2.31 -9.41
C PHE A 304 17.22 -3.67 -8.85
N LEU A 305 17.87 -3.71 -7.69
CA LEU A 305 18.26 -4.98 -7.05
C LEU A 305 17.06 -5.87 -6.76
N ILE A 306 15.96 -5.29 -6.24
CA ILE A 306 14.72 -6.04 -6.04
C ILE A 306 14.15 -6.52 -7.37
N LEU A 307 14.17 -5.68 -8.41
CA LEU A 307 13.70 -6.08 -9.74
C LEU A 307 14.47 -7.32 -10.23
N GLU A 308 15.80 -7.26 -10.22
CA GLU A 308 16.67 -8.38 -10.64
C GLU A 308 16.40 -9.64 -9.80
N ASP A 309 16.33 -9.53 -8.48
CA ASP A 309 16.09 -10.68 -7.62
C ASP A 309 14.69 -11.28 -7.82
N VAL A 310 13.66 -10.45 -8.03
CA VAL A 310 12.29 -10.92 -8.30
C VAL A 310 12.19 -11.66 -9.63
N THR A 311 12.90 -11.17 -10.66
CA THR A 311 12.84 -11.70 -12.03
C THR A 311 13.78 -12.86 -12.29
N THR A 312 14.69 -13.17 -11.36
CA THR A 312 15.65 -14.28 -11.49
C THR A 312 15.33 -15.46 -10.58
N GLN A 313 14.44 -15.30 -9.58
CA GLN A 313 14.12 -16.35 -8.62
C GLN A 313 12.62 -16.38 -8.25
N PRO A 314 11.69 -16.79 -9.13
CA PRO A 314 11.91 -17.63 -10.31
C PRO A 314 12.47 -16.87 -11.50
N LEU A 315 13.05 -17.60 -12.46
CA LEU A 315 13.53 -17.00 -13.71
C LEU A 315 12.32 -16.66 -14.58
N TRP A 316 12.00 -15.37 -14.69
CA TRP A 316 10.88 -14.94 -15.52
C TRP A 316 11.22 -15.15 -16.99
N SER A 317 10.20 -15.45 -17.78
CA SER A 317 10.32 -15.32 -19.23
C SER A 317 10.66 -13.87 -19.58
N MET A 318 11.51 -13.68 -20.60
CA MET A 318 11.84 -12.33 -21.08
C MET A 318 10.62 -11.56 -21.56
N LEU A 319 9.59 -12.28 -22.04
CA LEU A 319 8.31 -11.68 -22.41
C LEU A 319 7.60 -11.07 -21.20
N ASN A 320 7.50 -11.80 -20.09
CA ASN A 320 6.89 -11.31 -18.85
C ASN A 320 7.70 -10.17 -18.23
N PHE A 321 9.04 -10.26 -18.28
CA PHE A 321 9.90 -9.18 -17.86
C PHE A 321 9.68 -7.91 -18.69
N ALA A 322 9.67 -8.02 -20.02
CA ALA A 322 9.44 -6.89 -20.91
C ALA A 322 8.03 -6.29 -20.75
N ARG A 323 6.99 -7.11 -20.50
CA ARG A 323 5.64 -6.64 -20.13
C ARG A 323 5.67 -5.78 -18.86
N LEU A 324 6.37 -6.20 -17.81
CA LEU A 324 6.50 -5.42 -16.57
C LEU A 324 7.13 -4.05 -16.84
N LEU A 325 8.19 -4.03 -17.65
CA LEU A 325 8.91 -2.82 -18.02
C LEU A 325 8.03 -1.86 -18.84
N LEU A 326 7.14 -2.37 -19.70
CA LEU A 326 6.14 -1.53 -20.40
C LEU A 326 5.09 -0.95 -19.44
N MET A 327 4.62 -1.73 -18.47
CA MET A 327 3.68 -1.24 -17.44
C MET A 327 4.34 -0.25 -16.47
N CYS A 328 5.66 -0.31 -16.33
CA CYS A 328 6.46 0.56 -15.47
C CYS A 328 7.64 1.18 -16.24
N PRO A 329 7.42 2.15 -17.15
CA PRO A 329 8.44 2.71 -18.05
C PRO A 329 9.74 3.16 -17.38
N TYR A 330 9.64 3.68 -16.16
CA TYR A 330 10.82 4.08 -15.37
C TYR A 330 11.76 2.90 -15.05
N LEU A 331 11.22 1.69 -14.85
CA LEU A 331 12.04 0.50 -14.67
C LEU A 331 12.79 0.18 -15.95
N ALA A 332 12.19 0.34 -17.13
CA ALA A 332 12.88 0.11 -18.40
C ALA A 332 14.12 1.01 -18.51
N ILE A 333 13.94 2.32 -18.25
CA ILE A 333 15.05 3.29 -18.24
C ILE A 333 16.12 2.87 -17.23
N ASN A 334 15.76 2.62 -15.98
CA ASN A 334 16.72 2.24 -14.94
C ASN A 334 17.47 0.94 -15.30
N THR A 335 16.75 -0.06 -15.77
CA THR A 335 17.25 -1.41 -16.10
C THR A 335 18.31 -1.32 -17.19
N THR A 336 18.01 -0.61 -18.27
CA THR A 336 18.93 -0.41 -19.38
C THR A 336 20.10 0.49 -18.98
N VAL A 337 19.88 1.61 -18.29
CA VAL A 337 20.97 2.51 -17.85
C VAL A 337 21.94 1.81 -16.91
N ILE A 338 21.44 1.05 -15.93
CA ILE A 338 22.29 0.34 -14.96
C ILE A 338 23.10 -0.76 -15.66
N ARG A 339 22.49 -1.52 -16.57
CA ARG A 339 23.21 -2.51 -17.40
C ARG A 339 24.31 -1.87 -18.23
N CYS A 340 24.02 -0.77 -18.93
CA CYS A 340 25.04 -0.04 -19.71
C CYS A 340 26.18 0.50 -18.83
N ARG A 341 25.87 1.03 -17.64
CA ARG A 341 26.88 1.50 -16.68
C ARG A 341 27.80 0.40 -16.17
N ASN A 342 27.29 -0.83 -16.10
CA ASN A 342 28.04 -2.01 -15.71
C ASN A 342 28.66 -2.76 -16.91
N SER A 343 28.70 -2.13 -18.09
CA SER A 343 29.22 -2.71 -19.34
C SER A 343 28.50 -3.98 -19.82
N LEU A 344 27.24 -4.19 -19.39
CA LEU A 344 26.36 -5.28 -19.82
C LEU A 344 25.53 -4.85 -21.05
N TYR A 345 26.21 -4.48 -22.14
CA TYR A 345 25.57 -3.92 -23.33
C TYR A 345 24.68 -4.92 -24.07
N GLU A 346 25.09 -6.18 -24.12
CA GLU A 346 24.32 -7.27 -24.73
C GLU A 346 22.99 -7.47 -24.00
N ASP A 347 23.01 -7.53 -22.66
CA ASP A 347 21.80 -7.63 -21.84
C ASP A 347 20.88 -6.41 -22.02
N ALA A 348 21.46 -5.21 -22.09
CA ALA A 348 20.71 -3.98 -22.31
C ALA A 348 20.02 -3.99 -23.69
N ALA A 349 20.73 -4.42 -24.74
CA ALA A 349 20.17 -4.57 -26.08
C ALA A 349 19.09 -5.65 -26.13
N PHE A 350 19.28 -6.76 -25.42
CA PHE A 350 18.34 -7.88 -25.36
C PHE A 350 17.01 -7.48 -24.69
N VAL A 351 17.06 -6.69 -23.62
CA VAL A 351 15.86 -6.11 -22.98
C VAL A 351 15.13 -5.16 -23.94
N LEU A 352 15.87 -4.27 -24.61
CA LEU A 352 15.29 -3.33 -25.58
C LEU A 352 14.64 -4.04 -26.77
N TYR A 353 15.25 -5.12 -27.26
CA TYR A 353 14.70 -5.94 -28.33
C TYR A 353 13.35 -6.54 -27.96
N HIS A 354 13.21 -7.13 -26.76
CA HIS A 354 11.94 -7.71 -26.31
C HIS A 354 10.86 -6.65 -26.06
N LEU A 355 11.25 -5.47 -25.59
CA LEU A 355 10.34 -4.32 -25.48
C LEU A 355 9.80 -3.89 -26.84
N LEU A 356 10.66 -3.85 -27.87
CA LEU A 356 10.27 -3.50 -29.24
C LEU A 356 9.33 -4.57 -29.83
N LEU A 357 9.66 -5.85 -29.66
CA LEU A 357 8.87 -6.98 -30.17
C LEU A 357 7.45 -6.98 -29.59
N LEU A 358 7.31 -6.74 -28.28
CA LEU A 358 6.01 -6.57 -27.64
C LEU A 358 5.24 -5.36 -28.21
N CYS A 359 5.91 -4.23 -28.41
CA CYS A 359 5.27 -3.03 -28.93
C CYS A 359 4.86 -3.14 -30.40
N GLU A 360 5.60 -3.89 -31.23
CA GLU A 360 5.22 -4.21 -32.61
C GLU A 360 3.97 -5.09 -32.63
N SER A 361 3.88 -6.09 -31.74
CA SER A 361 2.71 -6.96 -31.63
C SER A 361 1.45 -6.26 -31.07
N HIS A 362 1.63 -5.17 -30.32
CA HIS A 362 0.55 -4.38 -29.71
C HIS A 362 0.68 -2.91 -30.12
N ASN A 363 0.17 -2.56 -31.32
CA ASN A 363 0.20 -1.24 -32.00
C ASN A 363 -0.09 0.02 -31.13
N THR A 364 -0.59 -0.14 -29.90
CA THR A 364 -0.85 0.91 -28.92
C THR A 364 0.34 1.27 -28.00
N SER A 365 1.40 0.45 -27.96
CA SER A 365 2.50 0.58 -26.97
C SER A 365 3.73 1.34 -27.47
N LEU A 366 3.86 1.60 -28.77
CA LEU A 366 4.97 2.37 -29.37
C LEU A 366 5.10 3.79 -28.79
N ASN A 367 3.99 4.43 -28.42
CA ASN A 367 3.98 5.75 -27.78
C ASN A 367 4.56 5.73 -26.36
N LEU A 368 4.57 4.58 -25.68
CA LEU A 368 5.18 4.41 -24.35
C LEU A 368 6.70 4.23 -24.43
N LEU A 369 7.19 3.72 -25.55
CA LEU A 369 8.63 3.55 -25.84
C LEU A 369 9.33 4.88 -26.12
N LEU A 370 8.67 5.82 -26.81
CA LEU A 370 9.28 7.11 -27.17
C LEU A 370 9.82 7.91 -25.96
N PRO A 371 9.09 8.06 -24.85
CA PRO A 371 9.63 8.67 -23.63
C PRO A 371 10.77 7.88 -23.01
N ILE A 372 10.67 6.55 -22.97
CA ILE A 372 11.73 5.65 -22.45
C ILE A 372 13.02 5.86 -23.25
N MET A 373 12.90 5.89 -24.58
CA MET A 373 14.00 6.10 -25.50
C MET A 373 14.63 7.49 -25.37
N LYS A 374 13.83 8.55 -25.25
CA LYS A 374 14.33 9.91 -25.01
C LYS A 374 15.06 10.04 -23.68
N ASP A 375 14.53 9.41 -22.63
CA ASP A 375 15.17 9.41 -21.32
C ASP A 375 16.44 8.55 -21.28
N LEU A 376 16.48 7.45 -22.06
CA LEU A 376 17.68 6.65 -22.25
C LEU A 376 18.77 7.42 -22.98
N ASP A 377 18.42 8.06 -24.09
CA ASP A 377 19.35 8.94 -24.84
C ASP A 377 19.91 10.04 -23.93
N ARG A 378 19.05 10.73 -23.17
CA ARG A 378 19.49 11.74 -22.20
C ARG A 378 20.37 11.16 -21.09
N ALA A 379 20.05 9.99 -20.56
CA ALA A 379 20.82 9.34 -19.50
C ALA A 379 22.17 8.81 -20.01
N LEU A 380 22.21 8.26 -21.22
CA LEU A 380 23.42 7.84 -21.93
C LEU A 380 24.30 9.04 -22.25
N ALA A 381 23.73 10.14 -22.76
CA ALA A 381 24.44 11.39 -23.00
C ALA A 381 25.01 11.99 -21.71
N THR A 382 24.25 11.95 -20.61
CA THR A 382 24.72 12.42 -19.30
C THR A 382 25.83 11.51 -18.75
N TRP A 383 25.69 10.19 -18.87
CA TRP A 383 26.73 9.25 -18.46
C TRP A 383 28.00 9.40 -19.31
N LEU A 384 27.88 9.51 -20.64
CA LEU A 384 29.01 9.77 -21.53
C LEU A 384 29.73 11.04 -21.11
N ARG A 385 28.98 12.11 -20.80
CA ARG A 385 29.57 13.36 -20.29
C ARG A 385 30.31 13.13 -18.98
N ASP A 386 29.69 12.45 -18.02
CA ASP A 386 30.29 12.21 -16.70
C ASP A 386 31.52 11.28 -16.79
N ALA A 387 31.47 10.23 -17.62
CA ALA A 387 32.59 9.35 -17.94
C ALA A 387 33.70 10.09 -18.70
N THR A 388 33.35 11.03 -19.60
CA THR A 388 34.33 11.89 -20.29
C THR A 388 35.00 12.86 -19.32
N ILE A 389 34.27 13.38 -18.31
CA ILE A 389 34.84 14.21 -17.24
C ILE A 389 35.79 13.40 -16.36
N GLU A 390 35.44 12.16 -16.02
CA GLU A 390 36.28 11.22 -15.25
C GLU A 390 37.51 10.76 -16.06
N CYS A 391 37.36 10.61 -17.38
CA CYS A 391 38.43 10.33 -18.33
C CYS A 391 39.33 11.54 -18.60
N ALA A 392 38.80 12.76 -18.53
CA ALA A 392 39.54 14.01 -18.72
C ALA A 392 40.31 14.43 -17.46
N THR A 393 39.92 13.93 -16.29
CA THR A 393 40.66 14.13 -15.03
C THR A 393 41.79 13.12 -14.84
N ASN A 394 41.75 11.98 -15.55
CA ASN A 394 42.83 10.99 -15.60
C ASN A 394 43.62 11.13 -16.92
N ASP A 395 44.58 12.05 -16.90
CA ASP A 395 45.33 12.49 -18.07
C ASP A 395 46.24 11.37 -18.65
N SER A 396 45.75 10.67 -19.66
CA SER A 396 46.59 9.92 -20.59
C SER A 396 45.98 9.92 -21.99
N THR A 397 46.81 10.03 -23.02
CA THR A 397 46.42 10.02 -24.43
C THR A 397 45.65 8.76 -24.86
N ALA A 398 45.70 7.68 -24.07
CA ALA A 398 44.88 6.49 -24.22
C ALA A 398 43.38 6.72 -23.89
N SER A 399 43.07 7.72 -23.06
CA SER A 399 41.73 8.10 -22.61
C SER A 399 40.88 8.68 -23.77
N LYS A 400 41.49 9.50 -24.64
CA LYS A 400 40.82 10.10 -25.81
C LYS A 400 40.42 9.08 -26.88
N LYS A 401 41.25 8.07 -27.13
CA LYS A 401 40.96 7.01 -28.12
C LYS A 401 39.82 6.09 -27.66
N LYS A 402 39.73 5.83 -26.35
CA LYS A 402 38.65 5.04 -25.74
C LYS A 402 37.31 5.77 -25.73
N CYS A 403 37.29 7.10 -25.51
CA CYS A 403 36.08 7.92 -25.67
C CYS A 403 35.56 7.93 -27.12
N LEU A 404 36.44 8.02 -28.12
CA LEU A 404 36.04 8.01 -29.53
C LEU A 404 35.41 6.66 -29.96
N GLN A 405 36.01 5.54 -29.52
CA GLN A 405 35.45 4.20 -29.74
C GLN A 405 34.10 3.97 -29.04
N ALA A 406 33.92 4.51 -27.83
CA ALA A 406 32.65 4.39 -27.12
C ALA A 406 31.51 5.14 -27.82
N MET A 407 31.79 6.27 -28.47
CA MET A 407 30.80 7.02 -29.24
C MET A 407 30.42 6.32 -30.55
N GLU A 408 31.38 5.75 -31.27
CA GLU A 408 31.11 5.00 -32.51
C GLU A 408 30.30 3.71 -32.25
N MET A 409 30.57 3.01 -31.14
CA MET A 409 29.79 1.82 -30.76
C MET A 409 28.34 2.14 -30.35
N ILE A 410 28.09 3.32 -29.78
CA ILE A 410 26.74 3.78 -29.43
C ILE A 410 25.96 4.23 -30.68
N GLU A 411 26.61 4.94 -31.61
CA GLU A 411 26.01 5.27 -32.91
C GLU A 411 25.69 4.02 -33.73
N GLU A 412 26.57 3.02 -33.77
CA GLU A 412 26.30 1.75 -34.48
C GLU A 412 25.19 0.93 -33.83
N ALA A 413 25.12 0.91 -32.49
CA ALA A 413 24.04 0.24 -31.76
C ALA A 413 22.67 0.89 -31.99
N PHE A 414 22.61 2.23 -32.11
CA PHE A 414 21.38 2.92 -32.50
C PHE A 414 21.03 2.70 -33.98
N ASP A 415 22.00 2.80 -34.89
CA ASP A 415 21.73 2.68 -36.33
C ASP A 415 21.30 1.26 -36.74
N ARG A 416 21.84 0.20 -36.12
CA ARG A 416 21.40 -1.19 -36.37
C ARG A 416 19.99 -1.48 -35.83
N VAL A 417 19.61 -0.88 -34.71
CA VAL A 417 18.30 -1.11 -34.08
C VAL A 417 17.17 -0.39 -34.83
N PHE A 418 17.42 0.77 -35.43
CA PHE A 418 16.36 1.62 -36.03
C PHE A 418 16.31 1.66 -37.57
N ARG A 419 17.36 1.25 -38.29
CA ARG A 419 17.32 1.19 -39.78
C ARG A 419 16.38 0.13 -40.38
N PRO A 420 16.16 -1.05 -39.78
CA PRO A 420 15.23 -2.03 -40.34
C PRO A 420 13.75 -1.63 -40.18
N ILE A 421 13.42 -0.89 -39.13
CA ILE A 421 12.05 -0.45 -38.79
C ILE A 421 11.59 0.69 -39.72
N SER A 422 12.51 1.52 -40.19
CA SER A 422 12.24 2.59 -41.17
C SER A 422 12.08 2.10 -42.62
N ARG A 423 12.49 0.86 -42.93
CA ARG A 423 12.35 0.26 -44.28
C ARG A 423 11.09 -0.61 -44.47
N ARG A 424 10.35 -0.91 -43.40
CA ARG A 424 9.10 -1.72 -43.49
C ARG A 424 7.82 -0.88 -43.67
N ASN A 425 7.91 0.44 -43.54
CA ASN A 425 6.79 1.38 -43.73
C ASN A 425 6.97 2.32 -44.94
N SER A 426 7.82 1.94 -45.89
CA SER A 426 7.99 2.61 -47.20
C SER A 426 7.50 1.74 -48.33
#